data_AF-A0A543HXB9-F1
#
_entry.id   AF-A0A543HXB9-F1
#
_cell.length_a   1.000
_cell.length_b   1.000
_cell.length_c   1.000
_cell.angle_alpha   90.00
_cell.angle_beta   90.00
_cell.angle_gamma   90.00
#
_symmetry.space_group_name_H-M   'P 1'
#
loop_
_entity.id
_entity.type
_entity.pdbx_description
1 polymer ?
#
loop_
_entity_poly.entity_id
_entity_poly.type
_entity_poly.pdbx_seq_one_letter_code
_entity_poly.pdbx_strand_id
1 'polypeptide(L)'
;MILEAKSVHTYAEYAMIRGGIECAAVAWWLLEPPSQRERVSRSLRVFWADTKDMGLVYQDASSWRRTKRQRLEWRNAVALANGIDSGTLDGGYNMTSVLTTMSTKMGSGVLTAWRVASGMTHGRSWAMLAMSAQEFGVAGDDNTIPVRISADLDSLGMIFHNAAVAMQDAYSMFHRRRAPTQRTALGLPLQ
;
A
#
# COMPACT_ATOMS: atom_id res chain seq x y z
N MET A 1 -21.56 4.31 8.28
CA MET A 1 -20.98 2.96 8.53
C MET A 1 -20.68 2.70 10.02
N ILE A 2 -19.58 3.18 10.62
CA ILE A 2 -19.27 2.91 12.05
C ILE A 2 -20.27 3.57 13.02
N LEU A 3 -20.65 4.82 12.78
CA LEU A 3 -21.56 5.58 13.66
C LEU A 3 -23.02 5.10 13.60
N GLU A 4 -23.43 4.42 12.53
CA GLU A 4 -24.80 3.91 12.36
C GLU A 4 -25.00 2.53 13.00
N ALA A 5 -23.99 1.66 12.95
CA ALA A 5 -24.09 0.31 13.49
C ALA A 5 -24.01 0.24 15.03
N LYS A 6 -23.56 1.32 15.69
CA LYS A 6 -23.21 1.35 17.13
C LYS A 6 -22.27 0.20 17.57
N SER A 7 -21.59 -0.41 16.62
CA SER A 7 -20.65 -1.51 16.82
C SER A 7 -19.47 -1.31 15.89
N VAL A 8 -18.26 -1.49 16.42
CA VAL A 8 -17.02 -1.48 15.65
C VAL A 8 -16.48 -2.90 15.67
N HIS A 9 -16.11 -3.43 14.51
CA HIS A 9 -15.47 -4.74 14.49
C HIS A 9 -14.03 -4.58 15.03
N THR A 10 -13.51 -5.59 15.73
CA THR A 10 -12.15 -5.49 16.27
C THR A 10 -11.08 -5.50 15.17
N TYR A 11 -11.39 -6.07 14.00
CA TYR A 11 -10.37 -6.41 12.99
C TYR A 11 -10.66 -5.89 11.58
N ALA A 12 -11.92 -5.69 11.20
CA ALA A 12 -12.30 -5.45 9.80
C ALA A 12 -11.75 -4.12 9.27
N GLU A 13 -11.73 -3.12 10.13
CA GLU A 13 -11.32 -1.75 9.88
C GLU A 13 -9.80 -1.71 9.61
N TYR A 14 -9.02 -2.53 10.30
CA TYR A 14 -7.58 -2.66 10.03
C TYR A 14 -7.29 -3.24 8.65
N ALA A 15 -8.11 -4.17 8.14
CA ALA A 15 -7.96 -4.68 6.79
C ALA A 15 -8.22 -3.59 5.74
N MET A 16 -9.25 -2.76 5.97
CA MET A 16 -9.54 -1.61 5.10
C MET A 16 -8.42 -0.56 5.16
N ILE A 17 -7.93 -0.23 6.36
CA ILE A 17 -6.83 0.71 6.55
C ILE A 17 -5.55 0.22 5.88
N ARG A 18 -5.22 -1.07 6.02
CA ARG A 18 -4.09 -1.72 5.33
C ARG A 18 -4.19 -1.52 3.83
N GLY A 19 -5.34 -1.84 3.23
CA GLY A 19 -5.58 -1.64 1.80
C GLY A 19 -5.45 -0.18 1.37
N GLY A 20 -6.00 0.75 2.16
CA GLY A 20 -5.89 2.19 1.92
C GLY A 20 -4.43 2.68 1.92
N ILE A 21 -3.62 2.23 2.88
CA ILE A 21 -2.18 2.54 2.94
C ILE A 21 -1.46 1.98 1.71
N GLU A 22 -1.73 0.73 1.32
CA GLU A 22 -1.10 0.09 0.17
C GLU A 22 -1.40 0.84 -1.14
N CYS A 23 -2.66 1.19 -1.38
CA CYS A 23 -3.06 1.96 -2.55
C CYS A 23 -2.41 3.35 -2.57
N ALA A 24 -2.44 4.07 -1.45
CA ALA A 24 -1.83 5.39 -1.33
C ALA A 24 -0.31 5.34 -1.56
N ALA A 25 0.37 4.35 -0.97
CA ALA A 25 1.81 4.21 -1.07
C ALA A 25 2.27 3.84 -2.48
N VAL A 26 1.54 2.96 -3.19
CA VAL A 26 1.84 2.66 -4.60
C VAL A 26 1.61 3.87 -5.49
N ALA A 27 0.49 4.60 -5.32
CA ALA A 27 0.23 5.82 -6.06
C ALA A 27 1.32 6.86 -5.84
N TRP A 28 1.71 7.09 -4.59
CA TRP A 28 2.80 7.97 -4.22
C TRP A 28 4.12 7.53 -4.86
N TRP A 29 4.47 6.24 -4.76
CA TRP A 29 5.72 5.70 -5.30
C TRP A 29 5.80 5.80 -6.83
N LEU A 30 4.68 5.65 -7.54
CA LEU A 30 4.64 5.86 -8.98
C LEU A 30 4.88 7.32 -9.37
N LEU A 31 4.46 8.27 -8.54
CA LEU A 31 4.46 9.71 -8.88
C LEU A 31 5.68 10.48 -8.34
N GLU A 32 6.31 9.96 -7.29
CA GLU A 32 7.39 10.64 -6.56
C GLU A 32 8.59 10.97 -7.45
N PRO A 33 9.12 10.06 -8.28
CA PRO A 33 10.32 10.33 -9.05
C PRO A 33 10.17 11.52 -9.99
N PRO A 34 11.14 12.45 -10.04
CA PRO A 34 11.13 13.55 -11.00
C PRO A 34 11.26 13.06 -12.45
N SER A 35 12.03 11.99 -12.68
CA SER A 35 12.25 11.40 -14.00
C SER A 35 11.00 10.68 -14.51
N GLN A 36 10.51 11.08 -15.68
CA GLN A 36 9.41 10.38 -16.37
C GLN A 36 9.80 8.93 -16.68
N ARG A 37 11.04 8.69 -17.10
CA ARG A 37 11.55 7.35 -17.37
C ARG A 37 11.48 6.44 -16.14
N GLU A 38 11.82 6.97 -14.96
CA GLU A 38 11.69 6.22 -13.70
C GLU A 38 10.21 5.94 -13.36
N ARG A 39 9.31 6.91 -13.56
CA ARG A 39 7.87 6.67 -13.37
C ARG A 39 7.33 5.58 -14.30
N VAL A 40 7.72 5.59 -15.57
CA VAL A 40 7.37 4.53 -16.53
C VAL A 40 7.93 3.18 -16.08
N SER A 41 9.19 3.13 -15.65
CA SER A 41 9.81 1.91 -15.09
C SER A 41 9.01 1.35 -13.91
N ARG A 42 8.63 2.19 -12.94
CA ARG A 42 7.80 1.80 -11.80
C ARG A 42 6.41 1.31 -12.22
N SER A 43 5.76 1.96 -13.18
CA SER A 43 4.47 1.50 -13.72
C SER A 43 4.58 0.13 -14.38
N LEU A 44 5.64 -0.13 -15.14
CA LEU A 44 5.89 -1.44 -15.76
C LEU A 44 6.17 -2.53 -14.72
N ARG A 45 6.83 -2.18 -13.60
CA ARG A 45 7.03 -3.08 -12.46
C ARG A 45 5.73 -3.45 -11.75
N VAL A 46 4.82 -2.49 -11.56
CA VAL A 46 3.48 -2.75 -11.00
C VAL A 46 2.68 -3.65 -11.95
N PHE A 47 2.66 -3.33 -13.24
CA PHE A 47 2.01 -4.15 -14.26
C PHE A 47 2.56 -5.59 -14.29
N TRP A 48 3.87 -5.75 -14.15
CA TRP A 48 4.48 -7.08 -14.13
C TRP A 48 4.18 -7.84 -12.84
N ALA A 49 4.13 -7.17 -11.69
CA ALA A 49 3.69 -7.78 -10.44
C ALA A 49 2.25 -8.30 -10.53
N ASP A 50 1.31 -7.47 -11.01
CA ASP A 50 -0.09 -7.86 -11.28
C ASP A 50 -0.17 -9.08 -12.22
N THR A 51 0.65 -9.08 -13.27
CA THR A 51 0.72 -10.21 -14.21
C THR A 51 1.22 -11.49 -13.53
N LYS A 52 2.19 -11.41 -12.63
CA LYS A 52 2.68 -12.57 -11.87
C LYS A 52 1.61 -13.09 -10.90
N ASP A 53 0.92 -12.20 -10.20
CA ASP A 53 -0.13 -12.55 -9.24
C ASP A 53 -1.32 -13.21 -9.95
N MET A 54 -1.74 -12.66 -11.08
CA MET A 54 -2.73 -13.28 -11.97
C MET A 54 -2.28 -14.70 -12.37
N GLY A 55 -0.98 -14.88 -12.62
CA GLY A 55 -0.42 -16.17 -12.96
C GLY A 55 -0.52 -17.24 -11.87
N LEU A 56 -0.51 -16.85 -10.59
CA LEU A 56 -0.70 -17.80 -9.48
C LEU A 56 -2.14 -18.34 -9.45
N VAL A 57 -3.11 -17.52 -9.86
CA VAL A 57 -4.53 -17.90 -9.90
C VAL A 57 -4.85 -18.75 -11.13
N TYR A 58 -4.29 -18.40 -12.28
CA TYR A 58 -4.62 -19.03 -13.57
C TYR A 58 -3.56 -20.02 -14.06
N GLN A 59 -2.65 -20.48 -13.20
CA GLN A 59 -1.53 -21.36 -13.61
C GLN A 59 -1.99 -22.61 -14.37
N ASP A 60 -3.16 -23.16 -14.01
CA ASP A 60 -3.74 -24.37 -14.59
C ASP A 60 -4.63 -24.09 -15.82
N ALA A 61 -4.91 -22.82 -16.13
CA ALA A 61 -5.68 -22.45 -17.31
C ALA A 61 -4.82 -22.56 -18.57
N SER A 62 -5.31 -23.29 -19.58
CA SER A 62 -4.62 -23.47 -20.87
C SER A 62 -4.30 -22.15 -21.59
N SER A 63 -5.13 -21.12 -21.40
CA SER A 63 -4.96 -19.79 -21.97
C SER A 63 -3.86 -18.95 -21.29
N TRP A 64 -3.48 -19.29 -20.05
CA TRP A 64 -2.58 -18.46 -19.25
C TRP A 64 -1.21 -18.28 -19.91
N ARG A 65 -0.61 -19.34 -20.45
CA ARG A 65 0.69 -19.27 -21.13
C ARG A 65 0.71 -18.24 -22.26
N ARG A 66 -0.39 -18.16 -23.02
CA ARG A 66 -0.55 -17.16 -24.10
C ARG A 66 -0.67 -15.76 -23.54
N THR A 67 -1.53 -15.55 -22.54
CA THR A 67 -1.74 -14.25 -21.89
C THR A 67 -0.46 -13.72 -21.25
N LYS A 68 0.28 -14.57 -20.53
CA LYS A 68 1.57 -14.23 -19.92
C LYS A 68 2.57 -13.75 -20.97
N ARG A 69 2.69 -14.48 -22.09
CA ARG A 69 3.58 -14.12 -23.20
C ARG A 69 3.22 -12.77 -23.80
N GLN A 70 1.94 -12.54 -24.11
CA GLN A 70 1.47 -11.26 -24.69
C GLN A 70 1.75 -10.08 -23.76
N ARG A 71 1.50 -10.23 -22.45
CA ARG A 71 1.79 -9.19 -21.46
C ARG A 71 3.30 -8.92 -21.32
N LEU A 72 4.14 -9.97 -21.38
CA LEU A 72 5.60 -9.83 -21.36
C LEU A 72 6.12 -9.10 -22.61
N GLU A 73 5.61 -9.47 -23.80
CA GLU A 73 5.94 -8.81 -25.07
C GLU A 73 5.57 -7.32 -25.03
N TRP A 74 4.35 -7.00 -24.58
CA TRP A 74 3.91 -5.61 -24.42
C TRP A 74 4.79 -4.84 -23.43
N ARG A 75 5.09 -5.41 -22.26
CA ARG A 75 5.97 -4.79 -21.25
C ARG A 75 7.34 -4.45 -21.85
N ASN A 76 7.94 -5.40 -22.56
CA ASN A 76 9.26 -5.23 -23.15
C ASN A 76 9.25 -4.19 -24.29
N ALA A 77 8.18 -4.15 -25.09
CA ALA A 77 8.02 -3.14 -26.13
C ALA A 77 7.92 -1.72 -25.54
N VAL A 78 7.13 -1.53 -24.48
CA VAL A 78 7.03 -0.23 -23.79
C VAL A 78 8.35 0.15 -23.11
N ALA A 79 9.05 -0.81 -22.50
CA ALA A 79 10.37 -0.59 -21.91
C ALA A 79 11.37 -0.08 -22.97
N LEU A 80 11.48 -0.78 -24.10
CA LEU A 80 12.35 -0.42 -25.22
C LEU A 80 12.04 0.98 -25.76
N ALA A 81 10.75 1.29 -25.97
CA ALA A 81 10.31 2.60 -26.45
C ALA A 81 10.67 3.76 -25.50
N ASN A 82 10.92 3.48 -24.22
CA ASN A 82 11.32 4.45 -23.21
C ASN A 82 12.80 4.33 -22.82
N GLY A 83 13.58 3.55 -23.58
CA GLY A 83 15.00 3.30 -23.33
C GLY A 83 15.30 2.56 -22.03
N ILE A 84 14.33 1.85 -21.45
CA ILE A 84 14.45 1.12 -20.19
C ILE A 84 14.92 -0.32 -20.48
N ASP A 85 15.95 -0.77 -19.76
CA ASP A 85 16.37 -2.17 -19.80
C ASP A 85 15.30 -3.07 -19.14
N SER A 86 14.74 -3.99 -19.92
CA SER A 86 13.72 -4.93 -19.47
C SER A 86 14.19 -5.84 -18.34
N GLY A 87 15.48 -6.15 -18.25
CA GLY A 87 16.03 -6.99 -17.16
C GLY A 87 15.82 -6.36 -15.79
N THR A 88 15.78 -5.03 -15.71
CA THR A 88 15.54 -4.28 -14.46
C THR A 88 14.09 -4.33 -13.97
N LEU A 89 13.17 -4.94 -14.75
CA LEU A 89 11.73 -4.97 -14.46
C LEU A 89 11.26 -6.31 -13.88
N ASP A 90 12.05 -7.38 -13.98
CA ASP A 90 11.61 -8.75 -13.68
C ASP A 90 11.28 -8.97 -12.19
N GLY A 91 11.97 -8.25 -11.31
CA GLY A 91 11.67 -8.24 -9.87
C GLY A 91 10.26 -7.73 -9.54
N GLY A 92 9.64 -6.92 -10.42
CA GLY A 92 8.41 -6.20 -10.09
C GLY A 92 8.67 -5.13 -9.03
N TYR A 93 7.77 -5.00 -8.06
CA TYR A 93 7.96 -4.10 -6.91
C TYR A 93 7.70 -4.83 -5.59
N ASN A 94 8.20 -4.28 -4.49
CA ASN A 94 8.03 -4.82 -3.15
C ASN A 94 7.35 -3.78 -2.25
N MET A 95 6.20 -4.12 -1.68
CA MET A 95 5.40 -3.20 -0.86
C MET A 95 6.16 -2.68 0.36
N THR A 96 6.93 -3.54 1.04
CA THR A 96 7.77 -3.13 2.19
C THR A 96 8.81 -2.10 1.77
N SER A 97 9.45 -2.26 0.60
CA SER A 97 10.41 -1.29 0.06
C SER A 97 9.73 0.04 -0.30
N VAL A 98 8.54 -0.02 -0.90
CA VAL A 98 7.72 1.15 -1.21
C VAL A 98 7.37 1.93 0.06
N LEU A 99 6.83 1.26 1.07
CA LEU A 99 6.43 1.87 2.34
C LEU A 99 7.62 2.38 3.15
N THR A 100 8.75 1.68 3.13
CA THR A 100 10.00 2.16 3.72
C THR A 100 10.42 3.47 3.07
N THR A 101 10.43 3.52 1.74
CA THR A 101 10.81 4.72 0.99
C THR A 101 9.88 5.90 1.31
N MET A 102 8.57 5.65 1.31
CA MET A 102 7.56 6.66 1.63
C MET A 102 7.70 7.19 3.04
N SER A 103 7.76 6.30 4.03
CA SER A 103 7.86 6.68 5.45
C SER A 103 9.11 7.49 5.73
N THR A 104 10.25 7.09 5.16
CA THR A 104 11.51 7.83 5.28
C THR A 104 11.43 9.22 4.63
N LYS A 105 10.91 9.33 3.40
CA LYS A 105 10.84 10.63 2.71
C LYS A 105 9.83 11.58 3.34
N MET A 106 8.75 11.06 3.91
CA MET A 106 7.71 11.87 4.56
C MET A 106 8.00 12.16 6.03
N GLY A 107 8.94 11.45 6.66
CA GLY A 107 9.12 11.49 8.13
C GLY A 107 7.87 11.03 8.88
N SER A 108 7.15 10.03 8.35
CA SER A 108 5.84 9.59 8.86
C SER A 108 5.85 8.16 9.42
N GLY A 109 4.83 7.82 10.21
CA GLY A 109 4.63 6.49 10.79
C GLY A 109 3.97 5.47 9.87
N VAL A 110 3.88 5.73 8.56
CA VAL A 110 3.07 4.95 7.61
C VAL A 110 3.49 3.47 7.54
N LEU A 111 4.79 3.16 7.52
CA LEU A 111 5.29 1.77 7.53
C LEU A 111 4.89 1.05 8.82
N THR A 112 4.99 1.72 9.96
CA THR A 112 4.58 1.17 11.26
C THR A 112 3.08 0.91 11.27
N ALA A 113 2.28 1.88 10.80
CA ALA A 113 0.84 1.74 10.69
C ALA A 113 0.44 0.57 9.79
N TRP A 114 1.11 0.39 8.64
CA TRP A 114 0.88 -0.76 7.76
C TRP A 114 1.25 -2.09 8.42
N ARG A 115 2.37 -2.18 9.13
CA ARG A 115 2.78 -3.40 9.85
C ARG A 115 1.77 -3.80 10.92
N VAL A 116 1.27 -2.82 11.67
CA VAL A 116 0.21 -3.00 12.67
C VAL A 116 -1.07 -3.48 12.01
N ALA A 117 -1.55 -2.77 10.98
CA ALA A 117 -2.78 -3.12 10.27
C ALA A 117 -2.69 -4.51 9.62
N SER A 118 -1.51 -4.88 9.09
CA SER A 118 -1.22 -6.23 8.59
C SER A 118 -1.27 -7.29 9.70
N GLY A 119 -0.67 -7.01 10.86
CA GLY A 119 -0.75 -7.87 12.03
C GLY A 119 -2.19 -8.15 12.46
N MET A 120 -3.02 -7.09 12.55
CA MET A 120 -4.44 -7.19 12.88
C MET A 120 -5.25 -7.97 11.84
N THR A 121 -5.03 -7.68 10.55
CA THR A 121 -5.70 -8.36 9.44
C THR A 121 -5.46 -9.87 9.46
N HIS A 122 -4.27 -10.30 9.88
CA HIS A 122 -3.87 -11.70 9.94
C HIS A 122 -4.04 -12.33 11.33
N GLY A 123 -4.71 -11.65 12.28
CA GLY A 123 -4.96 -12.18 13.63
C GLY A 123 -3.67 -12.51 14.40
N ARG A 124 -2.59 -11.75 14.20
CA ARG A 124 -1.32 -11.98 14.89
C ARG A 124 -1.45 -11.60 16.35
N SER A 125 -1.16 -12.53 17.27
CA SER A 125 -1.40 -12.34 18.71
C SER A 125 -0.78 -11.06 19.28
N TRP A 126 0.45 -10.70 18.87
CA TRP A 126 1.09 -9.46 19.33
C TRP A 126 0.29 -8.21 18.93
N ALA A 127 -0.27 -8.19 17.72
CA ALA A 127 -1.01 -7.03 17.21
C ALA A 127 -2.37 -6.95 17.89
N MET A 128 -3.05 -8.09 18.02
CA MET A 128 -4.34 -8.18 18.70
C MET A 128 -4.23 -7.69 20.14
N LEU A 129 -3.24 -8.15 20.91
CA LEU A 129 -3.05 -7.70 22.29
C LEU A 129 -2.63 -6.23 22.35
N ALA A 130 -1.73 -5.77 21.48
CA ALA A 130 -1.24 -4.41 21.54
C ALA A 130 -2.28 -3.35 21.14
N MET A 131 -3.19 -3.66 20.20
CA MET A 131 -4.07 -2.68 19.56
C MET A 131 -5.54 -2.81 19.95
N SER A 132 -5.86 -3.71 20.87
CA SER A 132 -7.23 -3.94 21.32
C SER A 132 -7.38 -3.52 22.78
N ALA A 133 -8.58 -3.08 23.15
CA ALA A 133 -8.93 -2.92 24.54
C ALA A 133 -8.99 -4.30 25.20
N GLN A 134 -8.33 -4.42 26.36
CA GLN A 134 -8.24 -5.65 27.14
C GLN A 134 -8.93 -5.45 28.49
N GLU A 135 -9.86 -6.32 28.81
CA GLU A 135 -10.47 -6.40 30.13
C GLU A 135 -10.19 -7.79 30.72
N PHE A 136 -9.54 -7.79 31.88
CA PHE A 136 -9.20 -9.00 32.61
C PHE A 136 -10.32 -9.31 33.60
N GLY A 137 -10.87 -10.52 33.53
CA GLY A 137 -11.81 -11.01 34.53
C GLY A 137 -11.12 -11.49 35.81
N VAL A 138 -11.91 -12.05 36.70
CA VAL A 138 -11.40 -12.67 37.94
C VAL A 138 -10.76 -14.02 37.60
N ALA A 139 -9.63 -14.33 38.24
CA ALA A 139 -8.96 -15.61 38.09
C ALA A 139 -9.88 -16.76 38.56
N GLY A 140 -9.96 -17.82 37.75
CA GLY A 140 -10.66 -19.05 38.10
C GLY A 140 -9.83 -19.99 38.97
N ASP A 141 -10.47 -21.01 39.51
CA ASP A 141 -9.85 -22.03 40.37
C ASP A 141 -8.76 -22.86 39.66
N ASP A 142 -8.76 -22.85 38.33
CA ASP A 142 -7.78 -23.53 37.45
C ASP A 142 -6.56 -22.64 37.12
N ASN A 143 -6.39 -21.51 37.81
CA ASN A 143 -5.35 -20.53 37.57
C ASN A 143 -5.39 -19.91 36.16
N THR A 144 -6.57 -19.90 35.51
CA THR A 144 -6.80 -19.16 34.27
C THR A 144 -7.45 -17.80 34.54
N ILE A 145 -7.15 -16.82 33.68
CA ILE A 145 -7.77 -15.49 33.72
C ILE A 145 -8.48 -15.28 32.39
N PRO A 146 -9.83 -15.14 32.37
CA PRO A 146 -10.54 -14.81 31.15
C PRO A 146 -10.21 -13.39 30.72
N VAL A 147 -9.93 -13.19 29.43
CA VAL A 147 -9.64 -11.86 28.86
C VAL A 147 -10.66 -11.56 27.77
N ARG A 148 -11.35 -10.42 27.91
CA ARG A 148 -12.20 -9.87 26.86
C ARG A 148 -11.39 -8.91 26.01
N ILE A 149 -11.32 -9.21 24.72
CA ILE A 149 -10.64 -8.38 23.71
C ILE A 149 -11.71 -7.68 22.88
N SER A 150 -11.63 -6.36 22.77
CA SER A 150 -12.58 -5.56 21.99
C SER A 150 -11.87 -4.46 21.21
N ALA A 151 -12.56 -3.85 20.24
CA ALA A 151 -12.01 -2.76 19.44
C ALA A 151 -11.60 -1.58 20.34
N ASP A 152 -10.41 -1.04 20.10
CA ASP A 152 -9.94 0.21 20.71
C ASP A 152 -9.95 1.31 19.64
N LEU A 153 -10.81 2.32 19.85
CA LEU A 153 -10.99 3.42 18.90
C LEU A 153 -9.80 4.37 18.86
N ASP A 154 -9.03 4.51 19.94
CA ASP A 154 -7.86 5.39 19.96
C ASP A 154 -6.73 4.76 19.15
N SER A 155 -6.46 3.47 19.39
CA SER A 155 -5.54 2.68 18.57
C SER A 155 -5.95 2.69 17.10
N LEU A 156 -7.23 2.45 16.80
CA LEU A 156 -7.74 2.47 15.43
C LEU A 156 -7.57 3.86 14.78
N GLY A 157 -7.92 4.93 15.51
CA GLY A 157 -7.82 6.31 15.05
C GLY A 157 -6.39 6.71 14.70
N MET A 158 -5.41 6.29 15.51
CA MET A 158 -3.98 6.54 15.26
C MET A 158 -3.51 5.88 13.94
N ILE A 159 -3.89 4.62 13.69
CA ILE A 159 -3.50 3.92 12.46
C ILE A 159 -4.24 4.53 11.26
N PHE A 160 -5.52 4.86 11.41
CA PHE A 160 -6.30 5.55 10.38
C PHE A 160 -5.69 6.91 10.01
N HIS A 161 -5.24 7.69 10.99
CA HIS A 161 -4.61 8.98 10.74
C HIS A 161 -3.38 8.86 9.82
N ASN A 162 -2.53 7.86 10.04
CA ASN A 162 -1.38 7.60 9.17
C ASN A 162 -1.79 7.23 7.73
N ALA A 163 -2.87 6.47 7.58
CA ALA A 163 -3.43 6.16 6.27
C ALA A 163 -3.97 7.40 5.55
N ALA A 164 -4.65 8.29 6.30
CA ALA A 164 -5.16 9.55 5.76
C ALA A 164 -4.01 10.47 5.31
N VAL A 165 -2.93 10.58 6.10
CA VAL A 165 -1.72 11.33 5.73
C VAL A 165 -1.08 10.77 4.45
N ALA A 166 -0.93 9.45 4.36
CA ALA A 166 -0.39 8.79 3.18
C ALA A 166 -1.23 9.09 1.93
N MET A 167 -2.55 8.98 2.05
CA MET A 167 -3.49 9.25 0.95
C MET A 167 -3.46 10.73 0.52
N GLN A 168 -3.42 11.65 1.49
CA GLN A 168 -3.39 13.08 1.21
C GLN A 168 -2.11 13.50 0.48
N ASP A 169 -0.95 12.96 0.84
CA ASP A 169 0.30 13.28 0.14
C ASP A 169 0.34 12.70 -1.28
N ALA A 170 -0.12 11.45 -1.46
CA ALA A 170 -0.27 10.84 -2.78
C ALA A 170 -1.20 11.67 -3.69
N TYR A 171 -2.33 12.12 -3.15
CA TYR A 171 -3.30 12.97 -3.84
C TYR A 171 -2.72 14.34 -4.21
N SER A 172 -2.02 14.98 -3.27
CA SER A 172 -1.35 16.27 -3.50
C SER A 172 -0.28 16.15 -4.58
N MET A 173 0.45 15.03 -4.61
CA MET A 173 1.45 14.75 -5.64
C MET A 173 0.83 14.55 -7.02
N PHE A 174 -0.29 13.84 -7.12
CA PHE A 174 -1.02 13.67 -8.37
C PHE A 174 -1.41 15.03 -8.97
N HIS A 175 -1.96 15.93 -8.16
CA HIS A 175 -2.32 17.27 -8.61
C HIS A 175 -1.12 18.11 -9.04
N ARG A 176 -0.03 18.10 -8.27
CA ARG A 176 1.22 18.79 -8.64
C ARG A 176 1.77 18.31 -9.99
N ARG A 177 1.67 17.01 -10.28
CA ARG A 177 2.13 16.42 -11.54
C ARG A 177 1.21 16.69 -12.72
N ARG A 178 -0.09 16.87 -12.48
CA ARG A 178 -1.09 17.19 -13.51
C ARG A 178 -1.13 18.68 -13.85
N ALA A 179 -0.75 19.54 -12.91
CA ALA A 179 -0.73 20.99 -13.13
C ALA A 179 0.11 21.32 -14.38
N PRO A 180 -0.40 22.16 -15.31
CA PRO A 180 0.38 22.60 -16.46
C PRO A 180 1.69 23.22 -15.96
N THR A 181 2.82 22.80 -16.51
CA THR A 181 4.06 23.54 -16.29
C THR A 181 3.81 24.97 -16.77
N GLN A 182 3.76 25.94 -15.86
CA GLN A 182 3.72 27.35 -16.25
C GLN A 182 5.01 27.64 -16.99
N ARG A 183 4.97 27.57 -18.33
CA ARG A 183 6.00 28.13 -19.18
C ARG A 183 5.74 29.62 -19.16
N THR A 184 6.69 30.40 -18.64
CA THR A 184 6.70 31.84 -18.91
C THR A 184 6.72 32.04 -20.43
N ALA A 185 6.21 33.18 -20.91
CA ALA A 185 6.18 33.53 -22.34
C ALA A 185 7.57 33.51 -23.02
N LEU A 186 8.65 33.35 -22.24
CA LEU A 186 10.04 33.30 -22.68
C LEU A 186 10.69 31.91 -22.57
N GLY A 187 9.95 30.86 -22.19
CA GLY A 187 10.47 29.49 -22.19
C GLY A 187 11.56 29.20 -21.14
N LEU A 188 11.74 30.05 -20.14
CA LEU A 188 12.69 29.83 -19.05
C LEU A 188 11.98 29.28 -17.80
N PRO A 189 12.61 28.32 -17.07
CA PRO A 189 12.10 27.88 -15.78
C PRO A 189 12.16 29.04 -14.78
N LEU A 190 11.09 29.23 -14.01
CA LEU A 190 11.08 30.12 -12.85
C LEU A 190 12.06 29.56 -11.81
N GLN A 191 12.99 30.40 -11.36
CA GLN A 191 13.92 30.12 -10.26
C GLN A 191 13.19 30.04 -8.93
#